data_AF-A0A957SFY2-F1
#
_entry.id   AF-A0A957SFY2-F1
#
_cell.length_a   1.000
_cell.length_b   1.000
_cell.length_c   1.000
_cell.angle_alpha   90.00
_cell.angle_beta   90.00
_cell.angle_gamma   90.00
#
_symmetry.space_group_name_H-M   'P 1'
#
loop_
_entity.id
_entity.type
_entity.pdbx_description
1 polymer ?
#
loop_
_entity_poly.entity_id
_entity_poly.type
_entity_poly.pdbx_seq_one_letter_code
_entity_poly.pdbx_strand_id
1 'polypeptide(L)' 'VSGTTLPSAPGQYNWGHDGEIVACPWHGWEFNLRSGECLVDRRKRLHHFPVVQEDAAIYVLLPQTKGR' A
#
# COMPACT_ATOMS: atom_id res chain seq x y z
N VAL A 1 -8.58 -2.49 5.29
CA VAL A 1 -7.25 -1.88 5.52
C VAL A 1 -6.94 -2.05 7.00
N SER A 2 -5.73 -2.50 7.34
CA SER A 2 -5.31 -2.90 8.70
C SER A 2 -3.85 -2.48 8.93
N GLY A 3 -3.18 -3.05 9.92
CA GLY A 3 -1.72 -3.06 10.10
C GLY A 3 -1.09 -4.44 9.84
N THR A 4 0.15 -4.60 10.29
CA THR A 4 0.91 -5.87 10.24
C THR A 4 1.88 -5.98 11.41
N THR A 5 2.48 -7.15 11.61
CA THR A 5 3.53 -7.36 12.62
C THR A 5 4.89 -6.93 12.08
N LEU A 6 5.55 -6.02 12.78
CA LEU A 6 6.91 -5.56 12.48
C LEU A 6 7.96 -6.63 12.84
N PRO A 7 9.15 -6.58 12.23
CA PRO A 7 10.28 -7.40 12.65
C PRO A 7 10.62 -7.18 14.12
N SER A 8 10.73 -8.27 14.87
CA SER A 8 10.99 -8.28 16.32
C SER A 8 11.71 -9.57 16.72
N ALA A 9 12.19 -9.64 17.95
CA ALA A 9 12.77 -10.86 18.50
C ALA A 9 11.71 -11.98 18.61
N PRO A 10 12.11 -13.27 18.55
CA PRO A 10 11.19 -14.39 18.72
C PRO A 10 10.35 -14.28 20.01
N GLY A 11 9.05 -14.48 19.89
CA GLY A 11 8.10 -14.35 21.00
C GLY A 11 7.62 -12.93 21.29
N GLN A 12 8.15 -11.92 20.58
CA GLN A 12 7.64 -10.55 20.62
C GLN A 12 6.86 -10.26 19.34
N TYR A 13 5.69 -9.66 19.45
CA TYR A 13 4.84 -9.30 18.33
C TYR A 13 4.53 -7.81 18.38
N ASN A 14 5.32 -7.02 17.66
CA ASN A 14 5.15 -5.58 17.60
C ASN A 14 4.18 -5.23 16.47
N TRP A 15 2.98 -4.78 16.80
CA TRP A 15 2.02 -4.32 15.79
C TRP A 15 2.42 -2.95 15.24
N GLY A 16 2.30 -2.75 13.93
CA GLY A 16 2.64 -1.49 13.28
C GLY A 16 1.89 -1.28 11.96
N HIS A 17 2.11 -0.12 11.35
CA HIS A 17 1.46 0.27 10.10
C HIS A 17 -0.07 0.23 10.16
N ASP A 18 -0.65 0.54 11.32
CA ASP A 18 -2.09 0.48 11.54
C ASP A 18 -2.82 1.43 10.56
N GLY A 19 -3.80 0.88 9.84
CA GLY A 19 -4.50 1.60 8.77
C GLY A 19 -3.70 1.81 7.48
N GLU A 20 -2.51 1.23 7.35
CA GLU A 20 -1.62 1.43 6.21
C GLU A 20 -1.41 0.17 5.37
N ILE A 21 -1.92 -0.99 5.80
CA ILE A 21 -1.74 -2.26 5.11
C ILE A 21 -3.04 -2.70 4.41
N VAL A 22 -2.91 -3.06 3.13
CA VAL A 22 -3.95 -3.76 2.37
C VAL A 22 -3.48 -5.16 2.02
N ALA A 23 -4.33 -6.16 2.27
CA ALA A 23 -4.09 -7.54 1.90
C ALA A 23 -4.86 -7.89 0.62
N CYS A 24 -4.18 -8.53 -0.34
CA CYS A 24 -4.83 -9.07 -1.52
C CYS A 24 -5.74 -10.25 -1.14
N PRO A 25 -7.03 -10.24 -1.52
CA PRO A 25 -7.98 -11.28 -1.09
C PRO A 25 -7.72 -12.65 -1.73
N TRP A 26 -6.94 -12.72 -2.81
CA TRP A 26 -6.67 -13.98 -3.50
C TRP A 26 -5.46 -14.73 -2.95
N HIS A 27 -4.37 -14.02 -2.67
CA HIS A 27 -3.08 -14.65 -2.37
C HIS A 27 -2.49 -14.21 -1.02
N GLY A 28 -3.18 -13.33 -0.29
CA GLY A 28 -2.78 -12.87 1.03
C GLY A 28 -1.56 -11.94 1.06
N TRP A 29 -1.04 -11.50 -0.10
CA TRP A 29 0.06 -10.54 -0.11
C TRP A 29 -0.34 -9.22 0.51
N GLU A 30 0.49 -8.75 1.44
CA GLU A 30 0.33 -7.48 2.13
C GLU A 30 1.15 -6.40 1.43
N PHE A 31 0.53 -5.23 1.30
CA PHE A 31 1.15 -4.06 0.69
C PHE A 31 1.02 -2.86 1.62
N ASN A 32 2.12 -2.13 1.78
CA ASN A 32 2.10 -0.84 2.45
C ASN A 32 1.51 0.21 1.50
N LEU A 33 0.41 0.86 1.89
CA LEU A 33 -0.30 1.83 1.05
C LEU A 33 0.52 3.11 0.80
N ARG A 34 1.38 3.51 1.75
CA ARG A 34 2.21 4.72 1.61
C ARG A 34 3.35 4.53 0.62
N SER A 35 4.09 3.42 0.73
CA SER A 35 5.25 3.16 -0.14
C SER A 35 4.91 2.34 -1.39
N GLY A 36 3.78 1.64 -1.37
CA GLY A 36 3.35 0.70 -2.39
C GLY A 36 4.07 -0.65 -2.30
N GLU A 37 5.06 -0.80 -1.42
CA GLU A 37 5.90 -2.00 -1.30
C GLU A 37 5.07 -3.23 -0.91
N CYS A 38 5.31 -4.35 -1.60
CA CYS A 38 4.83 -5.66 -1.17
C CYS A 38 5.74 -6.20 -0.07
N LEU A 39 5.17 -6.52 1.09
CA LEU A 39 5.91 -7.03 2.24
C LEU A 39 6.42 -8.48 2.03
N VAL A 40 5.86 -9.19 1.04
CA VAL A 40 6.15 -10.60 0.76
C VAL A 40 7.13 -10.77 -0.42
N ASP A 41 6.85 -10.13 -1.56
CA ASP A 41 7.68 -10.23 -2.78
C ASP A 41 8.10 -8.83 -3.25
N ARG A 42 9.35 -8.47 -2.96
CA ARG A 42 9.93 -7.16 -3.31
C ARG A 42 9.95 -6.83 -4.81
N ARG A 43 9.69 -7.82 -5.67
CA ARG A 43 9.55 -7.58 -7.13
C ARG A 43 8.17 -7.02 -7.50
N LYS A 44 7.24 -6.95 -6.55
CA LYS A 44 5.88 -6.47 -6.75
C LYS A 44 5.64 -5.21 -5.95
N ARG A 45 4.87 -4.30 -6.54
CA ARG A 45 4.57 -3.01 -5.95
C ARG A 45 3.22 -2.51 -6.46
N LEU A 46 2.49 -1.81 -5.61
CA LEU A 46 1.31 -1.07 -6.03
C LEU A 46 1.71 0.07 -6.98
N HIS A 47 0.85 0.36 -7.96
CA HIS A 47 0.96 1.56 -8.76
C HIS A 47 0.38 2.74 -7.97
N HIS A 48 1.17 3.79 -7.80
CA HIS A 48 0.69 5.04 -7.21
C HIS A 48 0.26 6.01 -8.31
N PHE A 49 -0.78 6.76 -7.98
CA PHE A 49 -1.29 7.85 -8.80
C PHE A 49 -1.19 9.13 -7.99
N PRO A 50 -0.74 10.25 -8.58
CA PRO A 50 -0.80 11.53 -7.92
C PRO A 50 -2.26 11.86 -7.57
N VAL A 51 -2.47 12.36 -6.35
CA VAL A 51 -3.77 12.78 -5.86
C VAL A 51 -3.70 14.26 -5.53
N VAL A 52 -4.69 15.03 -5.98
CA VAL A 52 -4.82 16.46 -5.70
C VAL A 52 -6.14 16.67 -4.97
N GLN A 53 -6.14 17.54 -3.96
CA GLN A 53 -7.34 17.99 -3.28
C GLN A 53 -7.63 19.43 -3.67
N GLU A 54 -8.84 19.70 -4.16
CA GLU A 54 -9.35 21.05 -4.40
C GLU A 54 -10.67 21.19 -3.65
N ASP A 55 -10.73 22.14 -2.71
CA ASP A 55 -11.83 22.32 -1.78
C ASP A 55 -12.24 20.98 -1.08
N ALA A 56 -13.46 20.52 -1.36
CA ALA A 56 -14.04 19.29 -0.82
C ALA A 56 -13.86 18.07 -1.75
N ALA A 57 -13.25 18.25 -2.92
CA ALA A 57 -13.09 17.21 -3.94
C ALA A 57 -11.66 16.64 -3.95
N ILE A 58 -11.56 15.33 -4.18
CA ILE A 58 -10.30 14.60 -4.34
C ILE A 58 -10.21 14.08 -5.77
N TYR A 59 -9.14 14.45 -6.47
CA TYR A 59 -8.87 14.09 -7.85
C TYR A 59 -7.71 13.10 -7.92
N VAL A 60 -7.88 12.04 -8.71
CA VAL A 60 -6.79 11.11 -9.05
C VAL A 60 -6.28 11.47 -10.44
N LEU A 61 -5.02 11.86 -10.54
CA LEU A 61 -4.39 12.18 -11.82
C LEU A 61 -3.99 10.89 -12.52
N LEU A 62 -4.72 10.55 -13.58
CA LEU A 62 -4.33 9.44 -14.44
C LEU A 62 -3.14 9.87 -15.31
N PRO A 63 -2.12 9.02 -15.46
CA PRO A 63 -1.04 9.27 -16.39
C PRO A 63 -1.62 9.43 -17.80
N GLN A 64 -1.20 10.47 -18.51
CA GLN A 64 -1.54 10.66 -19.91
C GLN A 64 -0.89 9.54 -20.71
N THR A 65 -1.65 8.50 -21.05
CA THR A 65 -1.16 7.48 -21.97
C THR A 65 -1.12 8.11 -23.36
N LYS A 66 0.06 8.13 -24.01
CA LYS A 66 0.04 8.11 -25.47
C LYS A 66 -0.62 6.78 -25.83
N GLY A 67 -1.78 6.86 -26.49
CA GLY A 67 -2.49 5.68 -26.97
C GLY A 67 -1.53 4.73 -27.66
N ARG A 68 -1.74 3.44 -27.42
CA ARG A 68 -1.08 2.38 -28.19
C ARG A 68 -1.39 2.56 -29.68
#